data_AF-A0A7W0NNR6-F1
#
_entry.id   AF-A0A7W0NNR6-F1
#
_cell.length_a   1.000
_cell.length_b   1.000
_cell.length_c   1.000
_cell.angle_alpha   90.00
_cell.angle_beta   90.00
_cell.angle_gamma   90.00
#
_symmetry.space_group_name_H-M   'P 1'
#
loop_
_entity.id
_entity.type
_entity.pdbx_description
1 polymer ?
#
loop_
_entity_poly.entity_id
_entity_poly.type
_entity_poly.pdbx_seq_one_letter_code
_entity_poly.pdbx_strand_id
1 'polypeptide(L)'
;MEYKFNLVHRKGGAESVCDPANPLRAPGPFGDKSVLEFPGYRRPEWLDDRRPSPDSVVETSVESAYLGGPIRVRLWRPGGWDELKPLPTLVVHDGLEYDDYANLVAMLDHMSAGSRLPPMQAALLAPLDRSEHYSASTAYSRALVEEVLPQLAGIAPHPPGNRMCIGMGASLGGLAMLHAHRLYPDAFGGLFLQSGSFFSEQVDVQESWLGRFAEITKFIENIRADTAWPHPIKIEMTCGSVEENLLNNRSTAATLADQGYEVAFHEHPDGHNWVSWRDTFDPILVDFLGAVWG
;
A
#
# COMPACT_ATOMS: atom_id res chain seq x y z
N MET A 1 3.41 7.26 -18.18
CA MET A 1 4.14 6.04 -18.62
C MET A 1 5.60 6.15 -18.23
N GLU A 2 6.11 5.15 -17.52
CA GLU A 2 7.54 5.05 -17.18
C GLU A 2 8.30 4.21 -18.20
N TYR A 3 9.53 4.57 -18.53
CA TYR A 3 10.37 3.82 -19.48
C TYR A 3 11.87 3.94 -19.18
N LYS A 4 12.64 2.99 -19.72
CA LYS A 4 14.11 3.00 -19.80
C LYS A 4 14.53 2.54 -21.20
N PHE A 5 15.70 2.96 -21.64
CA PHE A 5 16.34 2.39 -22.82
C PHE A 5 17.23 1.22 -22.41
N ASN A 6 17.14 0.11 -23.16
CA ASN A 6 18.09 -0.99 -23.04
C ASN A 6 19.18 -0.81 -24.11
N LEU A 7 20.39 -0.46 -23.68
CA LEU A 7 21.55 -0.32 -24.55
C LEU A 7 22.25 -1.66 -24.66
N VAL A 8 22.43 -2.17 -25.88
CA VAL A 8 23.21 -3.39 -26.14
C VAL A 8 24.56 -2.99 -26.72
N HIS A 9 25.64 -3.29 -26.02
CA HIS A 9 26.97 -2.87 -26.44
C HIS A 9 27.54 -3.84 -27.49
N ARG A 10 28.25 -3.29 -28.49
CA ARG A 10 28.86 -4.07 -29.58
C ARG A 10 29.83 -5.17 -29.11
N LYS A 11 30.43 -5.01 -27.92
CA LYS A 11 31.39 -5.96 -27.33
C LYS A 11 30.72 -6.96 -26.37
N GLY A 12 29.39 -7.01 -26.34
CA GLY A 12 28.61 -7.79 -25.38
C GLY A 12 28.23 -6.97 -24.15
N GLY A 13 27.21 -7.44 -23.45
CA GLY A 13 26.60 -6.74 -22.32
C GLY A 13 25.41 -5.87 -22.72
N ALA A 14 24.50 -5.67 -21.77
CA ALA A 14 23.38 -4.76 -21.88
C ALA A 14 23.25 -3.94 -20.59
N GLU A 15 22.86 -2.68 -20.71
CA GLU A 15 22.54 -1.81 -19.58
C GLU A 15 21.18 -1.14 -19.79
N SER A 16 20.44 -0.93 -18.71
CA SER A 16 19.19 -0.17 -18.72
C SER A 16 19.45 1.25 -18.23
N VAL A 17 19.20 2.26 -19.05
CA VAL A 17 19.45 3.68 -18.73
C VAL A 17 18.18 4.51 -18.85
N CYS A 18 18.12 5.60 -18.10
CA CYS A 18 17.13 6.66 -18.35
C CYS A 18 17.42 7.37 -19.66
N ASP A 19 16.37 7.90 -20.28
CA ASP A 19 16.47 8.82 -21.42
C ASP A 19 17.19 10.10 -21.01
N PRO A 20 18.40 10.37 -21.55
CA PRO A 20 19.18 11.55 -21.19
C PRO A 20 18.56 12.85 -21.71
N ALA A 21 17.66 12.80 -22.69
CA ALA A 21 16.99 13.97 -23.26
C ALA A 21 15.69 14.33 -22.53
N ASN A 22 15.12 13.41 -21.75
CA ASN A 22 13.94 13.65 -20.94
C ASN A 22 14.34 13.94 -19.49
N PRO A 23 14.08 15.14 -18.92
CA PRO A 23 14.44 15.46 -17.54
C PRO A 23 13.50 14.83 -16.50
N LEU A 24 12.32 14.36 -16.90
CA LEU A 24 11.35 13.79 -15.97
C LEU A 24 11.80 12.41 -15.50
N ARG A 25 11.67 12.19 -14.19
CA ARG A 25 12.10 10.98 -13.50
C ARG A 25 11.01 10.48 -12.56
N ALA A 26 10.88 9.16 -12.49
CA ALA A 26 10.13 8.45 -11.46
C ALA A 26 11.12 7.58 -10.68
N PRO A 27 11.40 7.90 -9.40
CA PRO A 27 12.26 7.08 -8.58
C PRO A 27 11.56 5.77 -8.18
N GLY A 28 12.35 4.78 -7.81
CA GLY A 28 11.84 3.51 -7.31
C GLY A 28 12.97 2.59 -6.83
N PRO A 29 12.64 1.44 -6.23
CA PRO A 29 13.61 0.54 -5.60
C PRO A 29 14.66 -0.03 -6.57
N PHE A 30 14.36 -0.04 -7.87
CA PHE A 30 15.28 -0.49 -8.94
C PHE A 30 15.90 0.66 -9.73
N GLY A 31 16.00 1.83 -9.09
CA GLY A 31 16.52 3.07 -9.63
C GLY A 31 15.55 3.78 -10.58
N ASP A 32 15.82 5.07 -10.79
CA ASP A 32 14.98 5.98 -11.56
C ASP A 32 14.62 5.47 -12.96
N LYS A 33 13.39 5.74 -13.39
CA LYS A 33 12.91 5.59 -14.76
C LYS A 33 12.60 6.96 -15.36
N SER A 34 12.62 7.06 -16.69
CA SER A 34 12.14 8.25 -17.40
C SER A 34 10.62 8.25 -17.46
N VAL A 35 10.00 9.43 -17.42
CA VAL A 35 8.54 9.55 -17.40
C VAL A 35 8.06 10.31 -18.62
N LEU A 36 7.10 9.72 -19.32
CA LEU A 36 6.28 10.41 -20.31
C LEU A 36 4.91 10.70 -19.69
N GLU A 37 4.60 11.97 -19.52
CA GLU A 37 3.27 12.46 -19.13
C GLU A 37 2.43 12.63 -20.40
N PHE A 38 1.29 11.95 -20.45
CA PHE A 38 0.37 12.06 -21.59
C PHE A 38 -0.51 13.32 -21.48
N PRO A 39 -1.02 13.84 -22.61
CA PRO A 39 -2.01 14.91 -22.58
C PRO A 39 -3.19 14.56 -21.65
N GLY A 40 -3.52 15.47 -20.74
CA GLY A 40 -4.57 15.27 -19.74
C GLY A 40 -4.07 14.81 -18.37
N TYR A 41 -2.80 14.44 -18.25
CA TYR A 41 -2.17 14.23 -16.94
C TYR A 41 -2.25 15.50 -16.10
N ARG A 42 -2.63 15.35 -14.84
CA ARG A 42 -2.67 16.43 -13.84
C ARG A 42 -1.87 15.97 -12.64
N ARG A 43 -0.68 16.54 -12.48
CA ARG A 43 0.13 16.34 -11.29
C ARG A 43 -0.66 16.86 -10.06
N PRO A 44 -0.77 16.08 -8.97
CA PRO A 44 -1.49 16.52 -7.78
C PRO A 44 -0.93 17.82 -7.20
N GLU A 45 -1.81 18.75 -6.82
CA GLU A 45 -1.43 20.09 -6.34
C GLU A 45 -0.64 20.03 -5.02
N TRP A 46 -0.99 19.08 -4.15
CA TRP A 46 -0.34 18.88 -2.85
C TRP A 46 1.16 18.52 -2.95
N LEU A 47 1.65 18.17 -4.14
CA LEU A 47 3.08 17.90 -4.36
C LEU A 47 3.95 19.16 -4.38
N ASP A 48 3.36 20.35 -4.47
CA ASP A 48 4.08 21.62 -4.41
C ASP A 48 4.30 22.10 -2.98
N ASP A 49 3.64 21.47 -2.01
CA ASP A 49 3.74 21.86 -0.61
C ASP A 49 5.00 21.34 0.07
N ARG A 50 5.34 22.04 1.14
CA ARG A 50 6.59 21.83 1.88
C ARG A 50 6.56 20.51 2.65
N ARG A 51 7.76 19.98 2.89
CA ARG A 51 7.99 18.81 3.75
C ARG A 51 7.28 18.99 5.11
N PRO A 52 6.79 17.88 5.69
CA PRO A 52 6.17 17.89 7.02
C PRO A 52 7.11 18.51 8.06
N SER A 53 6.51 19.02 9.15
CA SER A 53 7.30 19.51 10.30
C SER A 53 8.27 18.41 10.77
N PRO A 54 9.53 18.73 11.12
CA PRO A 54 10.45 17.74 11.68
C PRO A 54 9.89 17.02 12.92
N ASP A 55 9.05 17.70 13.70
CA ASP A 55 8.41 17.16 14.91
C ASP A 55 7.22 16.22 14.59
N SER A 56 6.80 16.15 13.32
CA SER A 56 5.68 15.30 12.86
C SER A 56 6.10 13.87 12.57
N VAL A 57 7.41 13.58 12.51
CA VAL A 57 7.92 12.28 12.07
C VAL A 57 8.90 11.70 13.09
N VAL A 58 8.67 10.45 13.49
CA VAL A 58 9.53 9.71 14.41
C VAL A 58 9.94 8.38 13.79
N GLU A 59 11.23 8.12 13.70
CA GLU A 59 11.78 6.81 13.30
C GLU A 59 11.87 5.91 14.54
N THR A 60 11.36 4.68 14.42
CA THR A 60 11.38 3.67 15.48
C THR A 60 11.51 2.26 14.87
N SER A 61 11.45 1.24 15.71
CA SER A 61 11.36 -0.15 15.30
C SER A 61 10.50 -0.95 16.26
N VAL A 62 9.91 -2.02 15.75
CA VAL A 62 9.19 -3.03 16.53
C VAL A 62 9.86 -4.38 16.36
N GLU A 63 9.91 -5.19 17.42
CA GLU A 63 10.54 -6.50 17.37
C GLU A 63 9.56 -7.57 16.88
N SER A 64 10.01 -8.55 16.10
CA SER A 64 9.19 -9.70 15.76
C SER A 64 9.97 -10.98 15.92
N ALA A 65 9.50 -11.87 16.80
CA ALA A 65 10.09 -13.19 16.96
C ALA A 65 9.70 -14.09 15.77
N TYR A 66 8.49 -13.93 15.23
CA TYR A 66 8.05 -14.68 14.03
C TYR A 66 8.87 -14.34 12.79
N LEU A 67 9.37 -13.10 12.68
CA LEU A 67 10.17 -12.63 11.54
C LEU A 67 11.67 -12.61 11.85
N GLY A 68 12.06 -13.00 13.07
CA GLY A 68 13.47 -13.16 13.47
C GLY A 68 14.26 -11.85 13.57
N GLY A 69 13.60 -10.70 13.72
CA GLY A 69 14.29 -9.42 13.83
C GLY A 69 13.37 -8.19 13.87
N PRO A 70 13.97 -6.99 13.98
CA PRO A 70 13.23 -5.75 14.06
C PRO A 70 12.68 -5.33 12.70
N ILE A 71 11.47 -4.77 12.72
CA ILE A 71 10.85 -4.08 11.60
C ILE A 71 10.98 -2.59 11.87
N ARG A 72 11.66 -1.87 10.96
CA ARG A 72 11.74 -0.41 11.03
C ARG A 72 10.37 0.21 10.74
N VAL A 73 10.04 1.28 11.46
CA VAL A 73 8.78 2.00 11.32
C VAL A 73 9.05 3.50 11.32
N ARG A 74 8.46 4.21 10.36
CA ARG A 74 8.33 5.68 10.40
C ARG A 74 6.92 6.01 10.88
N LEU A 75 6.82 6.67 12.02
CA LEU A 75 5.57 7.19 12.55
C LEU A 75 5.39 8.62 12.06
N TRP A 76 4.21 8.94 11.54
CA TRP A 76 3.79 10.31 11.26
C TRP A 76 2.59 10.71 12.12
N ARG A 77 2.59 11.96 12.58
CA ARG A 77 1.48 12.64 13.26
C ARG A 77 1.37 14.10 12.83
N PRO A 78 0.17 14.71 12.91
CA PRO A 78 0.00 16.14 12.74
C PRO A 78 0.90 16.92 13.71
N GLY A 79 1.56 17.97 13.21
CA GLY A 79 2.47 18.79 14.02
C GLY A 79 1.79 19.39 15.24
N GLY A 80 2.45 19.33 16.40
CA GLY A 80 1.93 19.87 17.66
C GLY A 80 0.87 18.99 18.34
N TRP A 81 0.62 17.77 17.85
CA TRP A 81 -0.24 16.82 18.52
C TRP A 81 0.44 16.19 19.75
N ASP A 82 -0.34 15.97 20.80
CA ASP A 82 0.11 15.32 22.03
C ASP A 82 0.32 13.82 21.78
N GLU A 83 1.54 13.33 21.96
CA GLU A 83 1.94 11.94 21.72
C GLU A 83 1.13 10.92 22.53
N LEU A 84 0.56 11.33 23.67
CA LEU A 84 -0.23 10.47 24.55
C LEU A 84 -1.71 10.43 24.16
N LYS A 85 -2.16 11.28 23.23
CA LYS A 85 -3.56 11.28 22.79
C LYS A 85 -3.77 10.25 21.69
N PRO A 86 -4.68 9.29 21.89
CA PRO A 86 -4.95 8.28 20.88
C PRO A 86 -5.47 8.89 19.57
N LEU A 87 -4.93 8.45 18.45
CA LEU A 87 -5.36 8.81 17.10
C LEU A 87 -5.67 7.56 16.28
N PRO A 88 -6.69 7.57 15.41
CA PRO A 88 -6.85 6.53 14.41
C PRO A 88 -5.55 6.33 13.61
N THR A 89 -5.18 5.08 13.36
CA THR A 89 -3.90 4.71 12.76
C THR A 89 -4.08 4.12 11.37
N LEU A 90 -3.36 4.68 10.40
CA LEU A 90 -3.10 4.05 9.10
C LEU A 90 -1.80 3.23 9.18
N VAL A 91 -1.89 1.91 9.02
CA VAL A 91 -0.72 1.02 8.94
C VAL A 91 -0.41 0.76 7.48
N VAL A 92 0.83 1.05 7.06
CA VAL A 92 1.23 1.04 5.64
C VAL A 92 2.33 0.01 5.43
N HIS A 93 2.03 -1.04 4.66
CA HIS A 93 3.06 -1.95 4.13
C HIS A 93 3.89 -1.22 3.07
N ASP A 94 5.19 -1.55 3.01
CA ASP A 94 6.16 -0.81 2.17
C ASP A 94 6.13 0.71 2.45
N GLY A 95 5.76 1.11 3.67
CA GLY A 95 5.48 2.49 4.04
C GLY A 95 6.65 3.45 3.81
N LEU A 96 7.89 3.00 4.04
CA LEU A 96 9.06 3.83 3.72
C LEU A 96 9.19 4.08 2.22
N GLU A 97 8.88 3.09 1.38
CA GLU A 97 8.89 3.26 -0.08
C GLU A 97 7.73 4.13 -0.56
N TYR A 98 6.55 4.00 0.06
CA TYR A 98 5.43 4.92 -0.14
C TYR A 98 5.81 6.37 0.14
N ASP A 99 6.55 6.61 1.22
CA ASP A 99 6.97 7.98 1.52
C ASP A 99 8.08 8.45 0.58
N ASP A 100 9.10 7.63 0.37
CA ASP A 100 10.28 8.00 -0.42
C ASP A 100 9.96 8.19 -1.92
N TYR A 101 8.99 7.43 -2.47
CA TYR A 101 8.66 7.44 -3.91
C TYR A 101 7.29 8.03 -4.23
N ALA A 102 6.36 8.06 -3.27
CA ALA A 102 5.02 8.60 -3.45
C ALA A 102 4.72 9.81 -2.52
N ASN A 103 5.66 10.27 -1.69
CA ASN A 103 5.47 11.42 -0.79
C ASN A 103 4.25 11.29 0.13
N LEU A 104 3.96 10.07 0.60
CA LEU A 104 2.78 9.78 1.41
C LEU A 104 2.69 10.67 2.67
N VAL A 105 3.78 10.89 3.39
CA VAL A 105 3.75 11.71 4.62
C VAL A 105 3.45 13.17 4.31
N ALA A 106 4.04 13.71 3.23
CA ALA A 106 3.75 15.09 2.81
C ALA A 106 2.27 15.26 2.41
N MET A 107 1.68 14.26 1.74
CA MET A 107 0.25 14.25 1.41
C MET A 107 -0.61 14.24 2.67
N LEU A 108 -0.32 13.35 3.64
CA LEU A 108 -1.06 13.26 4.90
C LEU A 108 -0.96 14.56 5.71
N ASP A 109 0.22 15.17 5.78
CA ASP A 109 0.46 16.43 6.47
C ASP A 109 -0.31 17.59 5.82
N HIS A 110 -0.24 17.69 4.49
CA HIS A 110 -0.99 18.68 3.71
C HIS A 110 -2.50 18.56 3.94
N MET A 111 -3.06 17.35 3.80
CA MET A 111 -4.50 17.13 3.91
C MET A 111 -5.00 17.31 5.35
N SER A 112 -4.17 16.96 6.34
CA SER A 112 -4.45 17.20 7.76
C SER A 112 -4.45 18.70 8.08
N ALA A 113 -3.44 19.45 7.64
CA ALA A 113 -3.36 20.90 7.82
C ALA A 113 -4.53 21.63 7.12
N GLY A 114 -4.97 21.13 5.97
CA GLY A 114 -6.13 21.61 5.22
C GLY A 114 -7.49 21.16 5.78
N SER A 115 -7.53 20.40 6.88
CA SER A 115 -8.76 19.81 7.45
C SER A 115 -9.56 18.93 6.49
N ARG A 116 -8.92 18.38 5.44
CA ARG A 116 -9.51 17.37 4.55
C ARG A 116 -9.42 15.96 5.13
N LEU A 117 -8.45 15.72 6.01
CA LEU A 117 -8.39 14.50 6.83
C LEU A 117 -8.72 14.84 8.29
N PRO A 118 -9.44 13.97 9.01
CA PRO A 118 -9.59 14.09 10.46
C PRO A 118 -8.24 13.87 11.15
N PRO A 119 -8.08 14.27 12.43
CA PRO A 119 -6.88 13.95 13.20
C PRO A 119 -6.62 12.44 13.19
N MET A 120 -5.46 12.04 12.67
CA MET A 120 -5.05 10.65 12.47
C MET A 120 -3.51 10.54 12.56
N GLN A 121 -2.98 9.33 12.65
CA GLN A 121 -1.54 9.05 12.62
C GLN A 121 -1.23 7.89 11.66
N ALA A 122 0.00 7.81 11.15
CA ALA A 122 0.38 6.73 10.24
C ALA A 122 1.62 5.99 10.75
N ALA A 123 1.61 4.67 10.60
CA ALA A 123 2.74 3.78 10.87
C ALA A 123 3.21 3.14 9.56
N LEU A 124 4.33 3.65 9.05
CA LEU A 124 4.92 3.25 7.78
C LEU A 124 5.94 2.15 8.05
N LEU A 125 5.57 0.89 7.76
CA LEU A 125 6.44 -0.26 7.97
C LEU A 125 7.47 -0.35 6.83
N ALA A 126 8.73 -0.58 7.18
CA ALA A 126 9.75 -0.82 6.17
C ALA A 126 9.47 -2.11 5.36
N PRO A 127 9.86 -2.15 4.08
CA PRO A 127 9.80 -3.38 3.30
C PRO A 127 10.66 -4.45 3.96
N LEU A 128 10.20 -5.70 3.89
CA LEU A 128 10.88 -6.89 4.39
C LEU A 128 11.30 -7.78 3.20
N ASP A 129 11.59 -9.06 3.42
CA ASP A 129 11.53 -10.05 2.34
C ASP A 129 10.07 -10.18 1.85
N ARG A 130 9.70 -9.33 0.89
CA ARG A 130 8.33 -9.21 0.40
C ARG A 130 7.84 -10.53 -0.21
N SER A 131 8.70 -11.24 -0.93
CA SER A 131 8.33 -12.50 -1.57
C SER A 131 7.96 -13.57 -0.54
N GLU A 132 8.69 -13.65 0.57
CA GLU A 132 8.40 -14.62 1.63
C GLU A 132 7.24 -14.16 2.53
N HIS A 133 7.22 -12.89 2.91
CA HIS A 133 6.31 -12.39 3.93
C HIS A 133 4.96 -11.92 3.39
N TYR A 134 4.89 -11.40 2.17
CA TYR A 134 3.66 -10.79 1.66
C TYR A 134 2.84 -11.73 0.76
N SER A 135 3.42 -12.85 0.33
CA SER A 135 2.77 -13.84 -0.51
C SER A 135 1.83 -14.77 0.27
N ALA A 136 0.77 -14.20 0.84
CA ALA A 136 -0.23 -14.91 1.66
C ALA A 136 0.39 -15.71 2.83
N SER A 137 1.40 -15.15 3.49
CA SER A 137 2.12 -15.81 4.58
C SER A 137 1.35 -15.74 5.89
N THR A 138 0.93 -16.90 6.41
CA THR A 138 0.33 -17.01 7.75
C THR A 138 1.29 -16.54 8.85
N ALA A 139 2.59 -16.83 8.70
CA ALA A 139 3.60 -16.40 9.67
C ALA A 139 3.68 -14.87 9.75
N TYR A 140 3.65 -14.20 8.59
CA TYR A 140 3.65 -12.75 8.55
C TYR A 140 2.35 -12.15 9.09
N SER A 141 1.17 -12.64 8.68
CA SER A 141 -0.10 -12.15 9.21
C SER A 141 -0.20 -12.29 10.72
N ARG A 142 0.34 -13.40 11.26
CA ARG A 142 0.45 -13.61 12.70
C ARG A 142 1.40 -12.63 13.36
N ALA A 143 2.60 -12.43 12.81
CA ALA A 143 3.55 -11.44 13.30
C ALA A 143 2.97 -10.03 13.32
N LEU A 144 2.29 -9.64 12.24
CA LEU A 144 1.65 -8.35 12.12
C LEU A 144 0.65 -8.12 13.26
N VAL A 145 -0.24 -9.08 13.50
CA VAL A 145 -1.35 -8.90 14.46
C VAL A 145 -0.96 -9.17 15.90
N GLU A 146 -0.13 -10.19 16.17
CA GLU A 146 0.22 -10.60 17.53
C GLU A 146 1.45 -9.87 18.10
N GLU A 147 2.32 -9.33 17.26
CA GLU A 147 3.57 -8.68 17.71
C GLU A 147 3.66 -7.22 17.28
N VAL A 148 3.45 -6.91 16.00
CA VAL A 148 3.67 -5.57 15.45
C VAL A 148 2.58 -4.59 15.90
N LEU A 149 1.30 -4.87 15.64
CA LEU A 149 0.21 -3.97 15.99
C LEU A 149 0.14 -3.66 17.50
N PRO A 150 0.34 -4.62 18.43
CA PRO A 150 0.37 -4.33 19.86
C PRO A 150 1.53 -3.43 20.28
N GLN A 151 2.73 -3.62 19.70
CA GLN A 151 3.86 -2.74 19.97
C GLN A 151 3.63 -1.33 19.42
N LEU A 152 3.07 -1.24 18.21
CA LEU A 152 2.67 0.05 17.63
C LEU A 152 1.64 0.75 18.52
N ALA A 153 0.64 0.06 19.06
CA ALA A 153 -0.33 0.67 19.97
C ALA A 153 0.31 1.18 21.28
N GLY A 154 1.45 0.63 21.71
CA GLY A 154 2.20 1.11 22.86
C GLY A 154 3.01 2.38 22.60
N ILE A 155 3.52 2.56 21.38
CA ILE A 155 4.32 3.74 20.95
C ILE A 155 3.40 4.83 20.38
N ALA A 156 2.35 4.38 19.70
CA ALA A 156 1.36 5.17 19.01
C ALA A 156 -0.07 4.69 19.31
N PRO A 157 -0.62 5.12 20.46
CA PRO A 157 -1.96 4.71 20.87
C PRO A 157 -3.00 5.10 19.84
N HIS A 158 -3.96 4.20 19.60
CA HIS A 158 -5.19 4.50 18.87
C HIS A 158 -6.39 4.18 19.76
N PRO A 159 -7.57 4.80 19.52
CA PRO A 159 -8.76 4.48 20.29
C PRO A 159 -9.14 2.99 20.13
N PRO A 160 -9.84 2.39 21.12
CA PRO A 160 -10.25 1.00 21.02
C PRO A 160 -11.21 0.78 19.84
N GLY A 161 -11.17 -0.43 19.27
CA GLY A 161 -12.03 -0.86 18.17
C GLY A 161 -11.30 -0.91 16.82
N ASN A 162 -11.65 -1.90 16.00
CA ASN A 162 -10.99 -2.18 14.73
C ASN A 162 -11.07 -1.02 13.72
N ARG A 163 -12.17 -0.25 13.71
CA ARG A 163 -12.35 0.96 12.88
C ARG A 163 -11.25 2.01 13.07
N MET A 164 -10.51 1.95 14.17
CA MET A 164 -9.42 2.87 14.48
C MET A 164 -8.07 2.43 13.90
N CYS A 165 -8.00 1.27 13.24
CA CYS A 165 -6.83 0.76 12.57
C CYS A 165 -7.17 0.40 11.11
N ILE A 166 -6.52 1.04 10.16
CA ILE A 166 -6.73 0.86 8.72
C ILE A 166 -5.46 0.34 8.09
N GLY A 167 -5.57 -0.71 7.27
CA GLY A 167 -4.45 -1.30 6.56
C GLY A 167 -4.32 -0.74 5.15
N MET A 168 -3.10 -0.44 4.73
CA MET A 168 -2.78 0.02 3.38
C MET A 168 -1.62 -0.76 2.78
N GLY A 169 -1.69 -1.07 1.49
CA GLY A 169 -0.60 -1.71 0.77
C GLY A 169 -0.80 -1.74 -0.73
N ALA A 170 0.32 -1.76 -1.47
CA ALA A 170 0.33 -1.94 -2.91
C ALA A 170 0.85 -3.33 -3.30
N SER A 171 0.39 -3.87 -4.43
CA SER A 171 0.94 -5.11 -4.99
C SER A 171 0.86 -6.27 -3.96
N LEU A 172 1.96 -6.97 -3.69
CA LEU A 172 2.06 -7.96 -2.63
C LEU A 172 1.69 -7.40 -1.24
N GLY A 173 2.00 -6.14 -0.95
CA GLY A 173 1.61 -5.50 0.31
C GLY A 173 0.09 -5.43 0.49
N GLY A 174 -0.65 -5.20 -0.60
CA GLY A 174 -2.12 -5.22 -0.60
C GLY A 174 -2.68 -6.64 -0.42
N LEU A 175 -2.06 -7.64 -1.06
CA LEU A 175 -2.37 -9.04 -0.84
C LEU A 175 -2.19 -9.44 0.63
N ALA A 176 -1.06 -9.04 1.23
CA ALA A 176 -0.74 -9.33 2.63
C ALA A 176 -1.73 -8.69 3.61
N MET A 177 -2.20 -7.46 3.32
CA MET A 177 -3.22 -6.79 4.12
C MET A 177 -4.55 -7.53 4.09
N LEU A 178 -5.01 -7.92 2.89
CA LEU A 178 -6.22 -8.72 2.75
C LEU A 178 -6.07 -10.07 3.46
N HIS A 179 -4.92 -10.75 3.30
CA HIS A 179 -4.63 -12.01 3.96
C HIS A 179 -4.64 -11.89 5.49
N ALA A 180 -4.03 -10.84 6.04
CA ALA A 180 -4.04 -10.57 7.47
C ALA A 180 -5.46 -10.38 8.01
N HIS A 181 -6.29 -9.58 7.33
CA HIS A 181 -7.70 -9.43 7.71
C HIS A 181 -8.48 -10.75 7.63
N ARG A 182 -8.24 -11.57 6.60
CA ARG A 182 -8.93 -12.88 6.45
C ARG A 182 -8.58 -13.88 7.56
N LEU A 183 -7.38 -13.80 8.12
CA LEU A 183 -6.98 -14.64 9.26
C LEU A 183 -7.35 -14.02 10.61
N TYR A 184 -7.33 -12.70 10.70
CA TYR A 184 -7.53 -11.93 11.92
C TYR A 184 -8.56 -10.82 11.68
N PRO A 185 -9.87 -11.14 11.67
CA PRO A 185 -10.92 -10.21 11.25
C PRO A 185 -11.04 -8.94 12.10
N ASP A 186 -10.59 -8.99 13.35
CA ASP A 186 -10.62 -7.86 14.29
C ASP A 186 -9.42 -6.90 14.17
N ALA A 187 -8.42 -7.22 13.34
CA ALA A 187 -7.17 -6.45 13.27
C ALA A 187 -7.35 -5.07 12.58
N PHE A 188 -8.22 -5.01 11.57
CA PHE A 188 -8.44 -3.82 10.75
C PHE A 188 -9.93 -3.55 10.57
N GLY A 189 -10.32 -2.28 10.59
CA GLY A 189 -11.68 -1.85 10.31
C GLY A 189 -11.92 -1.40 8.87
N GLY A 190 -10.87 -1.37 8.06
CA GLY A 190 -10.92 -1.06 6.63
C GLY A 190 -9.56 -1.26 5.96
N LEU A 191 -9.57 -1.43 4.64
CA LEU A 191 -8.37 -1.63 3.84
C LEU A 191 -8.32 -0.72 2.61
N PHE A 192 -7.15 -0.15 2.32
CA PHE A 192 -6.84 0.55 1.07
C PHE A 192 -5.84 -0.26 0.26
N LEU A 193 -6.29 -0.88 -0.83
CA LEU A 193 -5.53 -1.89 -1.58
C LEU A 193 -5.24 -1.40 -3.00
N GLN A 194 -3.98 -1.15 -3.31
CA GLN A 194 -3.57 -0.64 -4.61
C GLN A 194 -2.95 -1.75 -5.46
N SER A 195 -3.50 -1.99 -6.65
CA SER A 195 -2.95 -2.93 -7.63
C SER A 195 -2.59 -4.29 -7.02
N GLY A 196 -3.45 -4.82 -6.14
CA GLY A 196 -3.14 -5.97 -5.31
C GLY A 196 -2.80 -7.20 -6.15
N SER A 197 -1.76 -7.94 -5.77
CA SER A 197 -1.24 -9.14 -6.46
C SER A 197 -2.18 -10.35 -6.35
N PHE A 198 -3.42 -10.21 -6.82
CA PHE A 198 -4.50 -11.20 -6.72
C PHE A 198 -4.45 -12.22 -7.86
N PHE A 199 -3.28 -12.81 -8.07
CA PHE A 199 -3.01 -13.70 -9.20
C PHE A 199 -3.82 -14.99 -9.17
N SER A 200 -3.96 -15.60 -10.35
CA SER A 200 -4.56 -16.91 -10.57
C SER A 200 -3.64 -17.78 -11.44
N GLU A 201 -3.55 -19.07 -11.14
CA GLU A 201 -2.72 -20.01 -11.90
C GLU A 201 -3.12 -20.10 -13.38
N GLN A 202 -4.40 -19.83 -13.70
CA GLN A 202 -4.94 -20.04 -15.05
C GLN A 202 -4.53 -18.94 -16.03
N VAL A 203 -4.34 -17.71 -15.55
CA VAL A 203 -4.15 -16.53 -16.39
C VAL A 203 -2.86 -15.76 -16.08
N ASP A 204 -2.19 -16.07 -14.97
CA ASP A 204 -0.99 -15.36 -14.51
C ASP A 204 0.24 -16.27 -14.40
N VAL A 205 0.32 -17.34 -15.21
CA VAL A 205 1.49 -18.24 -15.20
C VAL A 205 2.80 -17.51 -15.50
N GLN A 206 2.74 -16.39 -16.22
CA GLN A 206 3.87 -15.50 -16.46
C GLN A 206 4.41 -14.88 -15.17
N GLU A 207 3.62 -14.80 -14.09
CA GLU A 207 4.01 -14.30 -12.78
C GLU A 207 4.60 -15.40 -11.87
N SER A 208 4.76 -16.64 -12.38
CA SER A 208 5.33 -17.75 -11.60
C SER A 208 6.79 -17.55 -11.18
N TRP A 209 7.45 -16.51 -11.70
CA TRP A 209 8.79 -16.10 -11.25
C TRP A 209 8.75 -15.47 -9.85
N LEU A 210 7.59 -14.95 -9.42
CA LEU A 210 7.39 -14.49 -8.06
C LEU A 210 7.49 -15.70 -7.12
N GLY A 211 8.35 -15.57 -6.10
CA GLY A 211 8.44 -16.57 -5.06
C GLY A 211 7.07 -16.76 -4.41
N ARG A 212 6.74 -18.02 -4.05
CA ARG A 212 5.48 -18.38 -3.39
C ARG A 212 4.21 -18.15 -4.22
N PHE A 213 4.30 -18.15 -5.56
CA PHE A 213 3.16 -17.98 -6.45
C PHE A 213 1.98 -18.93 -6.14
N ALA A 214 2.26 -20.20 -5.84
CA ALA A 214 1.22 -21.19 -5.50
C ALA A 214 0.47 -20.83 -4.20
N GLU A 215 1.14 -20.23 -3.22
CA GLU A 215 0.50 -19.75 -2.00
C GLU A 215 -0.42 -18.55 -2.27
N ILE A 216 0.02 -17.63 -3.14
CA ILE A 216 -0.79 -16.49 -3.59
C ILE A 216 -2.07 -16.98 -4.28
N THR A 217 -1.93 -17.81 -5.31
CA THR A 217 -3.05 -18.26 -6.13
C THR A 217 -4.03 -19.09 -5.31
N LYS A 218 -3.54 -19.99 -4.45
CA LYS A 218 -4.38 -20.77 -3.53
C LYS A 218 -5.20 -19.87 -2.60
N PHE A 219 -4.61 -18.79 -2.07
CA PHE A 219 -5.36 -17.87 -1.23
C PHE A 219 -6.49 -17.16 -2.00
N ILE A 220 -6.21 -16.71 -3.23
CA ILE A 220 -7.22 -16.06 -4.08
C ILE A 220 -8.30 -17.03 -4.53
N GLU A 221 -7.97 -18.28 -4.83
CA GLU A 221 -8.94 -19.33 -5.12
C GLU A 221 -9.84 -19.63 -3.92
N ASN A 222 -9.29 -19.66 -2.71
CA ASN A 222 -10.08 -19.80 -1.49
C ASN A 222 -11.04 -18.62 -1.30
N ILE A 223 -10.59 -17.38 -1.54
CA ILE A 223 -11.48 -16.22 -1.54
C ILE A 223 -12.60 -16.42 -2.56
N ARG A 224 -12.30 -16.82 -3.80
CA ARG A 224 -13.32 -17.02 -4.85
C ARG A 224 -14.29 -18.16 -4.55
N ALA A 225 -13.88 -19.16 -3.76
CA ALA A 225 -14.73 -20.27 -3.38
C ALA A 225 -15.73 -19.92 -2.25
N ASP A 226 -15.43 -18.90 -1.45
CA ASP A 226 -16.31 -18.47 -0.37
C ASP A 226 -17.51 -17.67 -0.89
N THR A 227 -18.70 -18.00 -0.38
CA THR A 227 -19.97 -17.35 -0.78
C THR A 227 -20.39 -16.20 0.12
N ALA A 228 -19.84 -16.12 1.33
CA ALA A 228 -20.09 -15.06 2.30
C ALA A 228 -18.92 -14.96 3.28
N TRP A 229 -18.71 -13.79 3.88
CA TRP A 229 -17.75 -13.61 4.96
C TRP A 229 -18.44 -13.00 6.20
N PRO A 230 -18.23 -13.55 7.41
CA PRO A 230 -18.92 -13.08 8.63
C PRO A 230 -18.41 -11.74 9.18
N HIS A 231 -17.25 -11.26 8.73
CA HIS A 231 -16.62 -10.04 9.24
C HIS A 231 -16.25 -9.06 8.12
N PRO A 232 -17.23 -8.62 7.30
CA PRO A 232 -16.95 -7.68 6.23
C PRO A 232 -16.55 -6.31 6.79
N ILE A 233 -15.63 -5.67 6.09
CA ILE A 233 -15.15 -4.30 6.38
C ILE A 233 -15.23 -3.46 5.10
N LYS A 234 -14.98 -2.15 5.22
CA LYS A 234 -14.87 -1.27 4.07
C LYS A 234 -13.53 -1.50 3.36
N ILE A 235 -13.55 -1.65 2.05
CA ILE A 235 -12.36 -1.84 1.22
C ILE A 235 -12.41 -0.88 0.05
N GLU A 236 -11.39 -0.04 -0.05
CA GLU A 236 -11.15 0.80 -1.22
C GLU A 236 -10.03 0.15 -2.05
N MET A 237 -10.29 -0.08 -3.34
CA MET A 237 -9.35 -0.72 -4.24
C MET A 237 -9.04 0.20 -5.42
N THR A 238 -7.75 0.32 -5.78
CA THR A 238 -7.34 1.03 -7.00
C THR A 238 -6.52 0.13 -7.90
N CYS A 239 -6.58 0.32 -9.22
CA CYS A 239 -5.70 -0.39 -10.15
C CYS A 239 -5.52 0.41 -11.45
N GLY A 240 -4.30 0.39 -11.97
CA GLY A 240 -3.97 1.03 -13.24
C GLY A 240 -4.62 0.31 -14.42
N SER A 241 -5.19 1.09 -15.35
CA SER A 241 -5.92 0.58 -16.51
C SER A 241 -5.04 -0.18 -17.52
N VAL A 242 -3.72 -0.03 -17.45
CA VAL A 242 -2.76 -0.74 -18.31
C VAL A 242 -2.04 -1.89 -17.60
N GLU A 243 -2.45 -2.21 -16.38
CA GLU A 243 -1.90 -3.36 -15.65
C GLU A 243 -2.49 -4.68 -16.16
N GLU A 244 -1.64 -5.69 -16.36
CA GLU A 244 -2.10 -7.05 -16.68
C GLU A 244 -3.03 -7.60 -15.59
N ASN A 245 -2.73 -7.25 -14.34
CA ASN A 245 -3.45 -7.68 -13.15
C ASN A 245 -4.78 -6.92 -12.89
N LEU A 246 -5.20 -6.05 -13.82
CA LEU A 246 -6.45 -5.28 -13.71
C LEU A 246 -7.69 -6.19 -13.63
N LEU A 247 -7.75 -7.22 -14.47
CA LEU A 247 -8.89 -8.15 -14.49
C LEU A 247 -9.02 -8.91 -13.17
N ASN A 248 -7.90 -9.27 -12.56
CA ASN A 248 -7.87 -9.90 -11.25
C ASN A 248 -8.34 -8.96 -10.16
N ASN A 249 -7.89 -7.71 -10.15
CA ASN A 249 -8.35 -6.72 -9.17
C ASN A 249 -9.85 -6.45 -9.29
N ARG A 250 -10.37 -6.30 -10.52
CA ARG A 250 -11.81 -6.16 -10.77
C ARG A 250 -12.59 -7.40 -10.32
N SER A 251 -12.08 -8.59 -10.60
CA SER A 251 -12.72 -9.83 -10.18
C SER A 251 -12.72 -10.01 -8.67
N THR A 252 -11.62 -9.71 -7.99
CA THR A 252 -11.49 -9.79 -6.53
C THR A 252 -12.43 -8.78 -5.86
N ALA A 253 -12.52 -7.55 -6.38
CA ALA A 253 -13.46 -6.55 -5.87
C ALA A 253 -14.92 -7.05 -5.95
N ALA A 254 -15.31 -7.64 -7.09
CA ALA A 254 -16.65 -8.21 -7.26
C ALA A 254 -16.90 -9.38 -6.28
N THR A 255 -15.95 -10.31 -6.15
CA THR A 255 -16.04 -11.43 -5.20
C THR A 255 -16.16 -10.95 -3.75
N LEU A 256 -15.39 -9.94 -3.34
CA LEU A 256 -15.48 -9.38 -1.99
C LEU A 256 -16.84 -8.69 -1.78
N ALA A 257 -17.36 -7.96 -2.76
CA ALA A 257 -18.70 -7.37 -2.68
C ALA A 257 -19.78 -8.46 -2.52
N ASP A 258 -19.70 -9.54 -3.30
CA ASP A 258 -20.62 -10.69 -3.19
C ASP A 258 -20.56 -11.36 -1.81
N GLN A 259 -19.40 -11.31 -1.14
CA GLN A 259 -19.21 -11.82 0.22
C GLN A 259 -19.72 -10.89 1.32
N GLY A 260 -20.20 -9.69 0.97
CA GLY A 260 -20.79 -8.72 1.89
C GLY A 260 -19.87 -7.58 2.33
N TYR A 261 -18.67 -7.45 1.74
CA TYR A 261 -17.79 -6.30 1.99
C TYR A 261 -18.36 -5.01 1.36
N GLU A 262 -18.13 -3.86 2.00
CA GLU A 262 -18.38 -2.56 1.39
C GLU A 262 -17.18 -2.20 0.50
N VAL A 263 -17.25 -2.55 -0.79
CA VAL A 263 -16.13 -2.40 -1.73
C VAL A 263 -16.37 -1.27 -2.73
N ALA A 264 -15.38 -0.40 -2.90
CA ALA A 264 -15.28 0.51 -4.03
C ALA A 264 -14.02 0.21 -4.83
N PHE A 265 -14.15 0.12 -6.16
CA PHE A 265 -13.05 -0.18 -7.08
C PHE A 265 -12.86 0.96 -8.09
N HIS A 266 -11.63 1.46 -8.17
CA HIS A 266 -11.26 2.61 -8.99
C HIS A 266 -10.17 2.23 -9.99
N GLU A 267 -10.53 2.30 -11.27
CA GLU A 267 -9.58 2.18 -12.37
C GLU A 267 -9.05 3.57 -12.74
N HIS A 268 -7.74 3.72 -12.92
CA HIS A 268 -7.11 5.00 -13.30
C HIS A 268 -6.12 4.83 -14.46
N PRO A 269 -5.88 5.87 -15.29
CA PRO A 269 -5.13 5.75 -16.55
C PRO A 269 -3.61 5.72 -16.36
N ASP A 270 -3.09 4.79 -15.56
CA ASP A 270 -1.66 4.53 -15.37
C ASP A 270 -1.40 3.03 -15.16
N GLY A 271 -0.16 2.63 -14.84
CA GLY A 271 0.25 1.25 -14.63
C GLY A 271 0.72 0.95 -13.19
N HIS A 272 1.49 -0.13 -13.03
CA HIS A 272 1.95 -0.63 -11.74
C HIS A 272 3.22 0.10 -11.26
N ASN A 273 3.08 1.31 -10.71
CA ASN A 273 4.21 2.13 -10.28
C ASN A 273 3.86 3.13 -9.15
N TRP A 274 4.89 3.72 -8.53
CA TRP A 274 4.72 4.63 -7.39
C TRP A 274 4.00 5.94 -7.74
N VAL A 275 4.23 6.50 -8.93
CA VAL A 275 3.57 7.72 -9.41
C VAL A 275 2.07 7.49 -9.56
N SER A 276 1.72 6.35 -10.14
CA SER A 276 0.36 5.85 -10.30
C SER A 276 -0.35 5.70 -8.95
N TRP A 277 0.27 4.98 -8.00
CA TRP A 277 -0.31 4.80 -6.67
C TRP A 277 -0.47 6.11 -5.91
N ARG A 278 0.54 6.99 -5.98
CA ARG A 278 0.51 8.33 -5.42
C ARG A 278 -0.69 9.15 -5.89
N ASP A 279 -0.94 9.13 -7.20
CA ASP A 279 -1.95 9.99 -7.81
C ASP A 279 -3.38 9.55 -7.45
N THR A 280 -3.53 8.37 -6.86
CA THR A 280 -4.82 7.92 -6.29
C THR A 280 -5.02 8.32 -4.82
N PHE A 281 -4.03 8.91 -4.15
CA PHE A 281 -4.23 9.34 -2.76
C PHE A 281 -5.33 10.40 -2.64
N ASP A 282 -5.39 11.33 -3.58
CA ASP A 282 -6.43 12.36 -3.65
C ASP A 282 -7.22 12.20 -4.96
N PRO A 283 -8.55 12.00 -4.92
CA PRO A 283 -9.38 12.01 -3.71
C PRO A 283 -9.51 10.66 -2.99
N ILE A 284 -9.05 9.55 -3.57
CA ILE A 284 -9.56 8.22 -3.20
C ILE A 284 -9.15 7.82 -1.76
N LEU A 285 -7.85 7.88 -1.41
CA LEU A 285 -7.41 7.59 -0.04
C LEU A 285 -7.98 8.62 0.96
N VAL A 286 -7.96 9.90 0.61
CA VAL A 286 -8.45 10.98 1.47
C VAL A 286 -9.92 10.80 1.82
N ASP A 287 -10.77 10.58 0.82
CA ASP A 287 -12.20 10.39 1.00
C ASP A 287 -12.50 9.08 1.75
N PHE A 288 -11.74 8.02 1.49
CA PHE A 288 -11.85 6.75 2.23
C PHE A 288 -11.56 6.93 3.72
N LEU A 289 -10.42 7.53 4.07
CA LEU A 289 -10.05 7.77 5.48
C LEU A 289 -11.04 8.73 6.16
N GLY A 290 -11.47 9.77 5.44
CA GLY A 290 -12.49 10.71 5.90
C GLY A 290 -13.84 10.02 6.17
N ALA A 291 -14.25 9.07 5.33
CA ALA A 291 -15.50 8.33 5.53
C ALA A 291 -15.44 7.29 6.65
N VAL A 292 -14.25 6.73 6.94
CA VAL A 292 -14.10 5.71 7.98
C VAL A 292 -13.98 6.34 9.38
N TRP A 293 -13.30 7.49 9.48
CA TRP A 293 -12.98 8.15 10.75
C TRP A 293 -13.73 9.47 11.03
N GLY A 294 -14.37 10.07 10.03
CA GLY A 294 -15.28 11.21 10.20
C GLY A 294 -16.64 10.81 10.72
#